data_AF-A0A935IGC8-F1
#
_entry.id   AF-A0A935IGC8-F1
#
_cell.length_a   1.000
_cell.length_b   1.000
_cell.length_c   1.000
_cell.angle_alpha   90.00
_cell.angle_beta   90.00
_cell.angle_gamma   90.00
#
_symmetry.space_group_name_H-M   'P 1'
#
loop_
_entity.id
_entity.type
_entity.pdbx_description
1 polymer ?
#
loop_
_entity_poly.entity_id
_entity_poly.type
_entity_poly.pdbx_seq_one_letter_code
_entity_poly.pdbx_strand_id
1 'polypeptide(L)'
;MRFFGFRDDEGSAVYRLVERWKVAVPLHPEYRTGPNVFYIPPLAPAALNEWGEFDPRRSRIPEDYLRSLFGQAGLDALATLAAEMKKTRAGRAPRLIETLVSIDWSDMFGGFDRDPSTIRWVKS
;
A
#
# COMPACT_ATOMS: atom_id res chain seq x y z
N MET A 1 -0.63 -8.14 -7.03
CA MET A 1 -1.78 -7.21 -7.07
C MET A 1 -1.26 -5.80 -7.22
N ARG A 2 -1.82 -4.95 -8.10
CA ARG A 2 -1.40 -3.56 -8.32
C ARG A 2 -2.61 -2.67 -8.60
N PHE A 3 -2.71 -1.53 -7.94
CA PHE A 3 -3.76 -0.54 -8.20
C PHE A 3 -3.31 0.41 -9.30
N PHE A 4 -4.24 0.81 -10.17
CA PHE A 4 -4.04 1.76 -11.24
C PHE A 4 -5.24 2.69 -11.33
N GLY A 5 -4.99 3.95 -11.68
CA GLY A 5 -6.03 4.97 -11.75
C GLY A 5 -5.45 6.36 -11.59
N PHE A 6 -6.31 7.35 -11.77
CA PHE A 6 -5.94 8.74 -11.60
C PHE A 6 -5.87 9.12 -10.12
N ARG A 7 -4.84 9.91 -9.77
CA ARG A 7 -4.61 10.32 -8.37
C ARG A 7 -5.62 11.36 -7.90
N ASP A 8 -6.25 12.09 -8.80
CA ASP A 8 -7.27 13.11 -8.53
C ASP A 8 -8.71 12.57 -8.56
N ASP A 9 -8.91 11.31 -8.96
CA ASP A 9 -10.22 10.65 -8.86
C ASP A 9 -10.46 10.14 -7.43
N GLU A 10 -11.30 10.85 -6.67
CA GLU A 10 -11.66 10.50 -5.29
C GLU A 10 -12.37 9.13 -5.16
N GLY A 11 -12.99 8.67 -6.25
CA GLY A 11 -13.62 7.37 -6.38
C GLY A 11 -12.63 6.22 -6.57
N SER A 12 -11.38 6.50 -6.93
CA SER A 12 -10.37 5.48 -7.20
C SER A 12 -9.73 4.90 -5.92
N ALA A 13 -9.27 3.66 -6.01
CA ALA A 13 -8.44 3.07 -4.96
C ALA A 13 -7.10 3.80 -4.81
N VAL A 14 -6.53 4.32 -5.91
CA VAL A 14 -5.26 5.08 -5.90
C VAL A 14 -5.38 6.32 -5.02
N TYR A 15 -6.39 7.17 -5.23
CA TYR A 15 -6.63 8.34 -4.38
C TYR A 15 -6.82 7.94 -2.91
N ARG A 16 -7.63 6.91 -2.65
CA ARG A 16 -7.88 6.48 -1.27
C ARG A 16 -6.59 6.03 -0.57
N LEU A 17 -5.71 5.30 -1.25
CA LEU A 17 -4.47 4.79 -0.68
C LEU A 17 -3.38 5.87 -0.52
N VAL A 18 -3.26 6.77 -1.48
CA VAL A 18 -2.22 7.81 -1.52
C VAL A 18 -2.63 9.05 -0.72
N GLU A 19 -3.79 9.63 -1.02
CA GLU A 19 -4.20 10.94 -0.49
C GLU A 19 -5.01 10.81 0.81
N ARG A 20 -6.01 9.91 0.84
CA ARG A 20 -6.94 9.80 1.96
C ARG A 20 -6.35 9.07 3.17
N TRP A 21 -5.79 7.87 2.94
CA TRP A 21 -5.26 7.02 4.01
C TRP A 21 -3.76 7.16 4.21
N LYS A 22 -3.04 7.71 3.23
CA LYS A 22 -1.59 7.96 3.29
C LYS A 22 -0.77 6.70 3.61
N VAL A 23 -1.21 5.55 3.11
CA VAL A 23 -0.52 4.26 3.29
C VAL A 23 0.33 3.87 2.07
N ALA A 24 0.05 4.47 0.91
CA ALA A 24 0.85 4.32 -0.29
C ALA A 24 1.79 5.52 -0.42
N VAL A 25 3.09 5.28 -0.30
CA VAL A 25 4.12 6.32 -0.17
C VAL A 25 5.13 6.23 -1.32
N PRO A 26 5.75 7.34 -1.73
CA PRO A 26 6.76 7.33 -2.80
C PRO A 26 8.04 6.60 -2.35
N LEU A 27 8.73 6.00 -3.30
CA LEU A 27 10.08 5.45 -3.09
C LEU A 27 11.12 6.58 -3.23
N HIS A 28 12.10 6.61 -2.32
CA HIS A 28 13.18 7.61 -2.29
C HIS A 28 12.67 9.07 -2.40
N PRO A 29 11.83 9.53 -1.46
CA PRO A 29 11.30 10.91 -1.47
C PRO A 29 12.39 11.99 -1.46
N GLU A 30 13.58 11.70 -0.95
CA GLU A 30 14.75 12.58 -0.91
C GLU A 30 15.24 13.01 -2.30
N TYR A 31 14.93 12.26 -3.36
CA TYR A 31 15.27 12.63 -4.73
C TYR A 31 14.39 13.75 -5.30
N ARG A 32 13.25 14.07 -4.65
CA ARG A 32 12.35 15.18 -5.01
C ARG A 32 11.90 15.19 -6.47
N THR A 33 11.80 14.02 -7.11
CA THR A 33 11.34 13.87 -8.50
C THR A 33 9.82 13.96 -8.66
N GLY A 34 9.07 13.95 -7.55
CA GLY A 34 7.61 13.88 -7.57
C GLY A 34 7.08 12.61 -8.26
N PRO A 35 7.49 11.40 -7.82
CA PRO A 35 7.11 10.17 -8.50
C PRO A 35 5.60 9.92 -8.40
N ASN A 36 5.05 9.28 -9.43
CA ASN A 36 3.63 8.87 -9.49
C ASN A 36 3.45 7.35 -9.34
N VAL A 37 4.47 6.67 -8.81
CA VAL A 37 4.42 5.26 -8.41
C VAL A 37 4.61 5.22 -6.90
N PHE A 38 3.68 4.57 -6.22
CA PHE A 38 3.61 4.51 -4.77
C PHE A 38 3.66 3.05 -4.30
N TYR A 39 4.22 2.87 -3.11
CA TYR A 39 4.41 1.56 -2.49
C TYR A 39 3.72 1.54 -1.14
N ILE A 40 3.10 0.41 -0.82
CA ILE A 40 2.60 0.14 0.52
C ILE A 40 3.71 -0.61 1.26
N PRO A 41 4.31 -0.04 2.31
CA PRO A 41 5.38 -0.69 3.03
C PRO A 41 4.90 -2.02 3.65
N PRO A 42 5.75 -3.07 3.65
CA PRO A 42 5.34 -4.39 4.10
C PRO A 42 5.23 -4.48 5.62
N LEU A 43 4.11 -5.02 6.13
CA LEU A 43 4.05 -5.51 7.50
C LEU A 43 4.85 -6.80 7.61
N ALA A 44 5.95 -6.76 8.35
CA ALA A 44 6.80 -7.93 8.57
C ALA A 44 6.37 -8.72 9.82
N PRO A 45 6.61 -10.05 9.86
CA PRO A 45 6.52 -10.82 11.10
C PRO A 45 7.49 -10.32 12.18
N ALA A 46 7.29 -10.80 13.40
CA ALA A 46 8.26 -10.64 14.47
C ALA A 46 9.65 -11.17 14.07
N ALA A 47 10.69 -10.48 14.52
CA ALA A 47 12.07 -10.92 14.41
C ALA A 47 12.31 -12.15 15.31
N LEU A 48 13.44 -12.83 15.09
CA LEU A 48 13.91 -13.87 16.00
C LEU A 48 14.97 -13.28 16.94
N ASN A 49 14.94 -13.67 18.21
CA ASN A 49 15.98 -13.37 19.17
C ASN A 49 17.17 -14.36 19.01
N GLU A 50 18.19 -14.18 19.84
CA GLU A 50 19.42 -14.99 19.79
C GLU A 50 19.19 -16.49 20.07
N TRP A 51 18.07 -16.85 20.69
CA TRP A 51 17.66 -18.23 20.96
C TRP A 51 16.73 -18.81 19.89
N GLY A 52 16.43 -18.04 18.83
CA GLY A 52 15.55 -18.47 17.75
C GLY A 52 14.05 -18.35 18.05
N GLU A 53 13.67 -17.64 19.12
CA GLU A 53 12.27 -17.40 19.47
C GLU A 53 11.78 -16.06 18.89
N PHE A 54 10.46 -15.94 18.67
CA PHE A 54 9.88 -14.69 18.19
C PHE A 54 9.96 -13.58 19.24
N ASP A 55 10.56 -12.44 18.87
CA ASP A 55 10.51 -11.20 19.64
C ASP A 55 9.39 -10.30 19.09
N PRO A 56 8.21 -10.23 19.75
CA PRO A 56 7.09 -9.43 19.27
C PRO A 56 7.36 -7.93 19.32
N ARG A 57 8.44 -7.47 19.97
CA ARG A 57 8.82 -6.07 20.04
C ARG A 57 9.61 -5.61 18.80
N ARG A 58 10.11 -6.56 18.01
CA ARG A 58 10.98 -6.26 16.86
C ARG A 58 10.36 -6.77 15.56
N SER A 59 10.35 -5.91 14.55
CA SER A 59 10.05 -6.32 13.17
C SER A 59 11.23 -7.08 12.59
N ARG A 60 10.96 -8.12 11.79
CA ARG A 60 11.97 -8.84 11.02
C ARG A 60 12.68 -7.96 10.00
N ILE A 61 11.98 -6.98 9.44
CA ILE A 61 12.58 -5.97 8.58
C ILE A 61 13.00 -4.80 9.47
N PRO A 62 14.29 -4.40 9.48
CA PRO A 62 14.75 -3.27 10.27
C PRO A 62 14.01 -1.98 9.91
N GLU A 63 13.64 -1.20 10.93
CA GLU A 63 12.94 0.08 10.72
C GLU A 63 13.80 1.06 9.90
N ASP A 64 15.10 1.13 10.19
CA ASP A 64 16.04 2.02 9.48
C ASP A 64 16.12 1.71 7.98
N TYR A 65 15.97 0.44 7.61
CA TYR A 65 15.92 0.05 6.20
C TYR A 65 14.65 0.59 5.54
N LEU A 66 13.48 0.43 6.15
CA LEU A 66 12.23 0.96 5.60
C LEU A 66 12.22 2.49 5.57
N ARG A 67 12.80 3.12 6.60
CA ARG A 67 13.02 4.57 6.67
C ARG A 67 13.93 5.05 5.53
N SER A 68 14.98 4.30 5.18
CA SER A 68 15.86 4.62 4.06
C SER A 68 15.18 4.57 2.68
N LEU A 69 14.11 3.80 2.55
CA LEU A 69 13.36 3.65 1.29
C LEU A 69 12.20 4.63 1.17
N PHE A 70 11.50 4.88 2.28
CA PHE A 70 10.20 5.56 2.27
C PHE A 70 10.13 6.80 3.17
N GLY A 71 11.22 7.12 3.87
CA GLY A 71 11.26 8.19 4.86
C GLY A 71 10.32 7.94 6.06
N GLN A 72 9.99 9.02 6.77
CA GLN A 72 9.06 8.94 7.91
C GLN A 72 7.64 8.53 7.49
N ALA A 73 7.19 8.97 6.30
CA ALA A 73 5.87 8.65 5.79
C ALA A 73 5.63 7.13 5.68
N GLY A 74 6.65 6.36 5.30
CA GLY A 74 6.55 4.90 5.27
C GLY A 74 6.33 4.27 6.65
N LEU A 75 6.91 4.84 7.70
CA LEU A 75 6.70 4.35 9.07
C LEU A 75 5.32 4.71 9.59
N ASP A 76 4.83 5.91 9.26
CA ASP A 76 3.47 6.34 9.59
C ASP A 76 2.42 5.48 8.86
N ALA A 77 2.70 5.10 7.61
CA ALA A 77 1.91 4.15 6.84
C ALA A 77 1.87 2.76 7.52
N LEU A 78 3.01 2.24 8.00
CA LEU A 78 3.06 0.97 8.74
C LEU A 78 2.23 1.01 10.02
N ALA A 79 2.30 2.11 10.78
CA ALA A 79 1.50 2.29 11.99
C ALA A 79 0.00 2.26 11.68
N THR A 80 -0.41 2.93 10.60
CA THR A 80 -1.80 2.94 10.11
C THR A 80 -2.25 1.54 9.69
N LEU A 81 -1.45 0.85 8.87
CA LEU A 81 -1.73 -0.53 8.43
C LEU A 81 -1.85 -1.49 9.61
N ALA A 82 -0.96 -1.41 10.59
CA ALA A 82 -0.99 -2.25 11.79
C ALA A 82 -2.26 -2.00 12.63
N ALA A 83 -2.68 -0.74 12.76
CA ALA A 83 -3.91 -0.37 13.46
C ALA A 83 -5.16 -0.91 12.75
N GLU A 84 -5.24 -0.80 11.43
CA GLU A 84 -6.36 -1.37 10.67
C GLU A 84 -6.37 -2.91 10.73
N MET A 85 -5.20 -3.56 10.62
CA MET A 85 -5.09 -5.02 10.80
C MET A 85 -5.55 -5.48 12.19
N LYS A 86 -5.28 -4.70 13.25
CA LYS A 86 -5.80 -4.99 14.60
C LYS A 86 -7.33 -4.96 14.64
N LYS A 87 -7.97 -4.01 13.94
CA LYS A 87 -9.43 -3.97 13.82
C LYS A 87 -9.96 -5.19 13.07
N THR A 88 -9.29 -5.61 12.00
CA THR A 88 -9.64 -6.83 11.26
C THR A 88 -9.57 -8.07 12.14
N ARG A 89 -8.51 -8.22 12.93
CA ARG A 89 -8.37 -9.32 13.90
C ARG A 89 -9.44 -9.31 15.00
N ALA A 90 -10.03 -8.15 15.29
CA ALA A 90 -11.15 -8.01 16.20
C ALA A 90 -12.52 -8.25 15.52
N GLY A 91 -12.54 -8.80 14.30
CA GLY A 91 -13.75 -9.12 13.55
C GLY A 91 -14.41 -7.94 12.84
N ARG A 92 -13.74 -6.78 12.76
CA ARG A 92 -14.23 -5.62 11.97
C ARG A 92 -13.75 -5.72 10.53
N ALA A 93 -14.39 -5.00 9.63
CA ALA A 93 -13.97 -4.91 8.23
C ALA A 93 -13.63 -3.45 7.88
N PRO A 94 -12.42 -2.97 8.20
CA PRO A 94 -12.03 -1.62 7.85
C PRO A 94 -11.83 -1.48 6.33
N ARG A 95 -12.40 -0.43 5.75
CA ARG A 95 -12.36 -0.17 4.30
C ARG A 95 -10.95 -0.17 3.69
N LEU A 96 -9.93 0.25 4.45
CA LEU A 96 -8.53 0.16 4.03
C LEU A 96 -8.16 -1.29 3.66
N ILE A 97 -8.38 -2.23 4.58
CA ILE A 97 -7.98 -3.63 4.41
C ILE A 97 -8.86 -4.30 3.36
N GLU A 98 -10.16 -4.01 3.32
CA GLU A 98 -11.04 -4.50 2.25
C GLU A 98 -10.54 -4.06 0.86
N THR A 99 -10.12 -2.79 0.73
CA THR A 99 -9.54 -2.29 -0.52
C THR A 99 -8.25 -3.03 -0.89
N LEU A 100 -7.39 -3.33 0.09
CA LEU A 100 -6.12 -4.04 -0.15
C LEU A 100 -6.29 -5.52 -0.47
N VAL A 101 -7.34 -6.15 0.07
CA VAL A 101 -7.71 -7.52 -0.29
C VAL A 101 -8.32 -7.56 -1.69
N SER A 102 -9.09 -6.52 -2.05
CA SER A 102 -9.79 -6.32 -3.33
C SER A 102 -10.34 -7.63 -3.94
N ILE A 103 -11.48 -8.02 -3.39
CA ILE A 103 -12.24 -9.20 -3.80
C ILE A 103 -12.70 -9.06 -5.25
N ASP A 104 -13.14 -7.86 -5.64
CA ASP A 104 -13.36 -7.51 -7.03
C ASP A 104 -12.07 -6.93 -7.62
N TRP A 105 -11.56 -7.56 -8.68
CA TRP A 105 -10.35 -7.15 -9.36
C TRP A 105 -10.55 -5.86 -10.16
N SER A 106 -11.75 -5.61 -10.69
CA SER A 106 -12.05 -4.43 -11.52
C SER A 106 -11.90 -3.11 -10.76
N ASP A 107 -12.25 -3.11 -9.47
CA ASP A 107 -12.09 -1.98 -8.53
C ASP A 107 -10.65 -1.48 -8.42
N MET A 108 -9.67 -2.31 -8.78
CA MET A 108 -8.25 -1.93 -8.71
C MET A 108 -7.85 -0.95 -9.80
N PHE A 109 -8.62 -0.86 -10.89
CA PHE A 109 -8.21 -0.17 -12.11
C PHE A 109 -8.90 1.17 -12.31
N GLY A 110 -9.79 1.62 -11.42
CA GLY A 110 -10.39 2.96 -11.52
C GLY A 110 -11.00 3.25 -12.90
N GLY A 111 -11.71 2.28 -13.48
CA GLY A 111 -12.32 2.38 -14.82
C GLY A 111 -11.42 1.99 -15.99
N PHE A 112 -10.18 1.54 -15.74
CA PHE A 112 -9.27 0.98 -16.76
C PHE A 112 -9.36 -0.55 -16.84
N ASP A 113 -10.57 -1.08 -16.84
CA ASP A 113 -10.90 -2.51 -16.78
C ASP A 113 -11.42 -3.10 -18.10
N ARG A 114 -11.45 -2.28 -19.17
CA ARG A 114 -11.83 -2.73 -20.51
C ARG A 114 -10.94 -3.87 -21.00
N ASP A 115 -11.58 -4.93 -21.51
CA ASP A 115 -10.88 -6.06 -22.13
C ASP A 115 -9.92 -5.57 -23.25
N PRO A 116 -8.60 -5.82 -23.11
CA PRO A 116 -7.60 -5.44 -24.10
C PRO A 116 -7.88 -5.97 -25.51
N SER A 117 -8.56 -7.11 -25.65
CA SER A 117 -8.91 -7.72 -26.93
C SER A 117 -9.90 -6.88 -27.73
N THR A 118 -10.69 -6.05 -27.05
CA THR A 118 -11.73 -5.19 -27.65
C THR A 118 -11.20 -3.83 -28.07
N ILE A 119 -9.95 -3.49 -27.75
CA ILE A 119 -9.36 -2.19 -28.01
C ILE A 119 -9.01 -2.07 -29.50
N ARG A 120 -9.65 -1.12 -30.18
CA ARG A 120 -9.29 -0.73 -31.54
C ARG A 120 -8.30 0.42 -31.47
N TRP A 121 -7.03 0.12 -31.75
CA TRP A 121 -5.97 1.12 -31.83
C TRP A 121 -6.13 1.93 -33.10
N VAL A 122 -6.49 3.21 -32.97
CA VAL A 122 -6.42 4.16 -34.08
C VAL A 122 -4.98 4.70 -34.07
N LYS A 123 -4.21 4.45 -35.15
CA LYS A 123 -2.91 5.11 -35.30
C LYS A 123 -3.15 6.60 -35.43
N SER A 124 -2.56 7.38 -34.51
CA SER A 124 -2.45 8.84 -34.60
C SER A 124 -1.52 9.26 -35.72
#